data_AF-A0A959ITC5-F1
#
_entry.id   AF-A0A959ITC5-F1
#
_cell.length_a   1.000
_cell.length_b   1.000
_cell.length_c   1.000
_cell.angle_alpha   90.00
_cell.angle_beta   90.00
_cell.angle_gamma   90.00
#
_symmetry.space_group_name_H-M   'P 1'
#
loop_
_entity.id
_entity.type
_entity.pdbx_description
1 polymer ?
#
loop_
_entity_poly.entity_id
_entity_poly.type
_entity_poly.pdbx_seq_one_letter_code
_entity_poly.pdbx_strand_id
1 'polypeptide(L)'
;DTVDLFQMCMDYLAFEQEPEESVFFNFLQMPVEKLRNAGKSFFFPEKDERIYFLCDQSLLGSLKEGYAMTEKAIYWKAPFEKPRKVLYSNLHNVVREKDWIRINDLFFNATLTLNVRMMKLLKKIHDLILSAS
;
A
#
# COMPACT_ATOMS: atom_id res chain seq x y z
N ASP A 1 -19.57 7.45 15.19
CA ASP A 1 -19.33 7.23 13.75
C ASP A 1 -18.07 6.42 13.56
N THR A 2 -18.18 5.25 12.94
CA THR A 2 -17.04 4.39 12.64
C THR A 2 -16.37 4.91 11.38
N VAL A 3 -15.06 5.20 11.44
CA VAL A 3 -14.30 5.64 10.26
C VAL A 3 -14.21 4.50 9.24
N ASP A 4 -14.65 4.72 8.01
CA ASP A 4 -14.43 3.79 6.91
C ASP A 4 -13.00 3.95 6.38
N LEU A 5 -12.12 3.04 6.78
CA LEU A 5 -10.72 3.04 6.40
C LEU A 5 -10.53 2.83 4.89
N PHE A 6 -11.42 2.07 4.23
CA PHE A 6 -11.35 1.87 2.79
C PHE A 6 -11.60 3.19 2.05
N GLN A 7 -12.70 3.87 2.38
CA GLN A 7 -13.01 5.16 1.76
C GLN A 7 -11.90 6.18 2.01
N MET A 8 -11.38 6.25 3.24
CA MET A 8 -10.27 7.13 3.56
C MET A 8 -9.01 6.83 2.71
N CYS A 9 -8.69 5.55 2.48
CA CYS A 9 -7.57 5.20 1.60
C CYS A 9 -7.80 5.71 0.18
N MET A 10 -9.01 5.54 -0.36
CA MET A 10 -9.35 5.99 -1.71
C MET A 10 -9.27 7.52 -1.83
N ASP A 11 -9.82 8.25 -0.86
CA ASP A 11 -9.85 9.71 -0.86
C ASP A 11 -8.46 10.34 -0.76
N TYR A 12 -7.58 9.78 0.10
CA TYR A 12 -6.23 10.31 0.24
C TYR A 12 -5.35 10.01 -0.97
N LEU A 13 -5.42 8.79 -1.50
CA LEU A 13 -4.52 8.35 -2.58
C LEU A 13 -4.95 8.93 -3.93
N ALA A 14 -6.26 9.08 -4.16
CA ALA A 14 -6.81 9.76 -5.33
C ALA A 14 -6.17 9.26 -6.64
N PHE A 15 -6.20 7.94 -6.83
CA PHE A 15 -5.53 7.23 -7.93
C PHE A 15 -5.99 7.68 -9.31
N GLU A 16 -7.19 8.25 -9.43
CA GLU A 16 -7.69 8.86 -10.66
C GLU A 16 -6.82 10.05 -11.14
N GLN A 17 -5.99 10.61 -10.26
CA GLN A 17 -5.05 11.68 -10.55
C GLN A 17 -3.62 11.18 -10.79
N GLU A 18 -3.40 9.85 -10.77
CA GLU A 18 -2.11 9.20 -10.95
C GLU A 18 -2.20 8.18 -12.10
N PRO A 19 -2.37 8.62 -13.36
CA PRO A 19 -2.61 7.73 -14.50
C PRO A 19 -1.44 6.78 -14.82
N GLU A 20 -0.26 7.05 -14.26
CA GLU A 20 0.93 6.21 -14.41
C GLU A 20 0.92 5.00 -13.46
N GLU A 21 0.09 5.02 -12.40
CA GLU A 21 0.01 3.93 -11.44
C GLU A 21 -0.89 2.80 -11.97
N SER A 22 -0.35 1.58 -12.02
CA SER A 22 -1.11 0.40 -12.46
C SER A 22 -1.82 -0.24 -11.28
N VAL A 23 -3.02 0.25 -10.97
CA VAL A 23 -3.77 -0.14 -9.76
C VAL A 23 -4.92 -1.11 -10.06
N PHE A 24 -5.04 -2.14 -9.23
CA PHE A 24 -6.07 -3.17 -9.29
C PHE A 24 -6.99 -3.08 -8.06
N PHE A 25 -8.27 -2.80 -8.29
CA PHE A 25 -9.33 -2.81 -7.27
C PHE A 25 -10.27 -4.00 -7.39
N ASN A 26 -10.43 -4.53 -8.61
CA ASN A 26 -11.32 -5.66 -8.89
C ASN A 26 -10.52 -6.94 -9.12
N PHE A 27 -10.35 -7.71 -8.05
CA PHE A 27 -9.58 -8.96 -8.08
C PHE A 27 -10.25 -10.09 -8.86
N LEU A 28 -11.56 -10.00 -9.13
CA LEU A 28 -12.27 -10.98 -9.96
C LEU A 28 -11.93 -10.83 -11.45
N GLN A 29 -11.56 -9.61 -11.86
CA GLN A 29 -11.18 -9.29 -13.25
C GLN A 29 -9.66 -9.27 -13.45
N MET A 30 -8.91 -9.34 -12.36
CA MET A 30 -7.46 -9.29 -12.38
C MET A 30 -6.87 -10.59 -12.96
N PRO A 31 -5.82 -10.52 -13.81
CA PRO A 31 -5.17 -11.72 -14.32
C PRO A 31 -4.66 -12.60 -13.17
N VAL A 32 -5.06 -13.87 -13.16
CA VAL A 32 -4.70 -14.85 -12.12
C VAL A 32 -3.18 -14.95 -11.91
N GLU A 33 -2.40 -14.79 -12.99
CA GLU A 33 -0.95 -14.78 -12.90
C GLU A 33 -0.39 -13.61 -12.09
N LYS A 34 -0.92 -12.39 -12.25
CA LYS A 34 -0.50 -11.23 -11.45
C LYS A 34 -0.79 -11.47 -9.97
N LEU A 35 -1.97 -11.99 -9.65
CA LEU A 35 -2.36 -12.26 -8.25
C LEU A 35 -1.44 -13.33 -7.63
N ARG A 36 -1.14 -14.39 -8.38
CA ARG A 36 -0.20 -15.43 -8.00
C ARG A 36 1.24 -14.91 -7.85
N ASN A 37 1.67 -13.97 -8.69
CA ASN A 37 2.98 -13.33 -8.59
C ASN A 37 3.08 -12.47 -7.34
N ALA A 38 2.08 -11.62 -7.08
CA ALA A 38 1.99 -10.82 -5.86
C ALA A 38 2.06 -11.71 -4.62
N GLY A 39 1.22 -12.75 -4.61
CA GLY A 39 1.11 -13.73 -3.51
C GLY A 39 2.35 -14.57 -3.25
N LYS A 40 3.25 -14.70 -4.24
CA LYS A 40 4.56 -15.37 -4.07
C LYS A 40 5.68 -14.40 -3.72
N SER A 41 5.50 -13.11 -4.00
CA SER A 41 6.60 -12.13 -3.98
C SER A 41 6.55 -11.21 -2.77
N PHE A 42 5.41 -10.58 -2.49
CA PHE A 42 5.33 -9.55 -1.45
C PHE A 42 4.00 -9.46 -0.71
N PHE A 43 2.93 -10.01 -1.27
CA PHE A 43 1.58 -9.82 -0.77
C PHE A 43 1.07 -11.08 -0.07
N PHE A 44 1.24 -11.13 1.25
CA PHE A 44 0.90 -12.29 2.08
C PHE A 44 -0.13 -11.89 3.16
N PRO A 45 -1.37 -11.51 2.76
CA PRO A 45 -2.42 -11.17 3.70
C PRO A 45 -2.91 -12.39 4.46
N GLU A 46 -3.55 -12.17 5.61
CA GLU A 46 -4.33 -13.21 6.28
C GLU A 46 -5.54 -13.62 5.43
N LYS A 47 -6.03 -14.84 5.63
CA LYS A 47 -7.06 -15.46 4.76
C LYS A 47 -8.31 -14.60 4.57
N ASP A 48 -8.73 -13.91 5.63
CA ASP A 48 -9.96 -13.12 5.67
C ASP A 48 -9.68 -11.60 5.72
N GLU A 49 -8.45 -11.19 5.44
CA GLU A 49 -8.05 -9.78 5.43
C GLU A 49 -8.58 -9.09 4.17
N ARG A 50 -9.45 -8.09 4.36
CA ARG A 50 -10.03 -7.35 3.24
C ARG A 50 -8.97 -6.55 2.50
N ILE A 51 -8.78 -6.87 1.23
CA ILE A 51 -7.85 -6.21 0.32
C ILE A 51 -8.52 -4.96 -0.26
N TYR A 52 -7.81 -3.82 -0.25
CA TYR A 52 -8.31 -2.59 -0.85
C TYR A 52 -7.82 -2.43 -2.29
N PHE A 53 -6.53 -2.62 -2.51
CA PHE A 53 -5.93 -2.55 -3.84
C PHE A 53 -4.56 -3.25 -3.88
N LEU A 54 -4.12 -3.55 -5.10
CA LEU A 54 -2.71 -3.84 -5.42
C LEU A 54 -2.24 -2.87 -6.50
N CYS A 55 -1.02 -2.36 -6.38
CA CYS A 55 -0.36 -1.57 -7.43
C CYS A 55 0.86 -2.31 -7.97
N ASP A 56 1.00 -2.34 -9.30
CA ASP A 56 2.13 -2.95 -10.00
C ASP A 56 3.22 -1.93 -10.30
N GLN A 57 4.42 -2.17 -9.76
CA GLN A 57 5.62 -1.39 -10.05
C GLN A 57 6.69 -2.24 -10.77
N SER A 58 6.32 -3.42 -11.27
CA SER A 58 7.24 -4.28 -12.01
C SER A 58 7.51 -3.67 -13.40
N LEU A 59 8.77 -3.66 -13.83
CA LEU A 59 9.16 -3.13 -15.16
C LEU A 59 8.39 -3.74 -16.34
N LEU A 60 8.03 -5.03 -16.23
CA LEU A 60 7.27 -5.77 -17.26
C LEU A 60 5.79 -5.96 -16.88
N GLY A 61 5.28 -5.25 -15.88
CA GLY A 61 3.89 -5.35 -15.44
C GLY A 61 3.49 -6.74 -14.93
N SER A 62 4.39 -7.43 -14.21
CA SER A 62 4.17 -8.79 -13.72
C SER A 62 3.55 -8.87 -12.32
N LEU A 63 3.47 -7.74 -11.60
CA LEU A 63 3.12 -7.62 -10.19
C LEU A 63 3.98 -8.47 -9.25
N LYS A 64 5.27 -8.61 -9.55
CA LYS A 64 6.26 -9.17 -8.62
C LYS A 64 6.84 -8.08 -7.73
N GLU A 65 6.82 -6.84 -8.19
CA GLU A 65 7.17 -5.64 -7.45
C GLU A 65 5.96 -4.71 -7.41
N GLY A 66 5.85 -3.93 -6.33
CA GLY A 66 4.69 -3.08 -6.11
C GLY A 66 4.34 -2.93 -4.64
N TYR A 67 3.13 -2.45 -4.40
CA TYR A 67 2.60 -2.28 -3.05
C TYR A 67 1.10 -2.57 -3.01
N ALA A 68 0.60 -2.87 -1.82
CA ALA A 68 -0.78 -3.22 -1.57
C ALA A 68 -1.20 -2.70 -0.20
N MET A 69 -2.45 -2.30 -0.07
CA MET A 69 -3.05 -1.99 1.22
C MET A 69 -4.28 -2.84 1.45
N THR A 70 -4.46 -3.19 2.72
CA THR A 70 -5.60 -3.92 3.24
C THR A 70 -6.19 -3.15 4.41
N GLU A 71 -7.19 -3.73 5.06
CA GLU A 71 -7.72 -3.21 6.33
C GLU A 71 -6.73 -3.31 7.51
N LYS A 72 -5.67 -4.11 7.41
CA LYS A 72 -4.73 -4.35 8.53
C LYS A 72 -3.32 -3.80 8.29
N ALA A 73 -2.88 -3.69 7.04
CA ALA A 73 -1.48 -3.45 6.75
C ALA A 73 -1.21 -2.86 5.37
N ILE A 74 -0.02 -2.30 5.25
CA ILE A 74 0.64 -2.03 3.97
C ILE A 74 1.71 -3.09 3.71
N TYR A 75 1.73 -3.60 2.48
CA TYR A 75 2.67 -4.59 1.96
C TYR A 75 3.39 -3.97 0.76
N TRP A 76 4.69 -4.17 0.61
CA TRP A 76 5.38 -3.70 -0.59
C TRP A 76 6.69 -4.43 -0.86
N LYS A 77 7.17 -4.32 -2.09
CA LYS A 77 8.49 -4.76 -2.51
C LYS A 77 8.96 -3.88 -3.67
N ALA A 78 10.01 -3.10 -3.42
CA ALA A 78 10.71 -2.38 -4.47
C ALA A 78 11.61 -3.35 -5.29
N PRO A 79 12.01 -2.97 -6.51
CA PRO A 79 12.97 -3.75 -7.29
C PRO A 79 14.25 -4.05 -6.50
N PHE A 80 14.71 -5.29 -6.56
CA PHE A 80 15.91 -5.81 -5.85
C PHE A 80 15.86 -5.76 -4.32
N GLU A 81 14.73 -5.36 -3.73
CA GLU A 81 14.54 -5.34 -2.28
C GLU A 81 13.81 -6.59 -1.77
N LYS A 82 13.94 -6.83 -0.47
CA LYS A 82 13.14 -7.83 0.24
C LYS A 82 11.70 -7.32 0.40
N PRO A 83 10.69 -8.20 0.36
CA PRO A 83 9.32 -7.80 0.67
C PRO A 83 9.20 -7.28 2.11
N ARG A 84 8.34 -6.29 2.29
CA ARG A 84 8.09 -5.59 3.54
C ARG A 84 6.59 -5.61 3.86
N LYS A 85 6.30 -5.59 5.15
CA LYS A 85 4.95 -5.52 5.71
C LYS A 85 5.01 -4.64 6.96
N VAL A 86 4.05 -3.73 7.09
CA VAL A 86 3.81 -2.99 8.33
C VAL A 86 2.33 -3.11 8.66
N LEU A 87 2.02 -3.79 9.76
CA LEU A 87 0.69 -3.75 10.37
C LEU A 87 0.42 -2.33 10.83
N TYR A 88 -0.79 -1.81 10.64
CA TYR A 88 -1.13 -0.47 11.10
C TYR A 88 -1.03 -0.35 12.63
N SER A 89 -1.30 -1.44 13.37
CA SER A 89 -1.10 -1.50 14.82
C SER A 89 0.36 -1.34 15.26
N ASN A 90 1.31 -1.59 14.35
CA ASN A 90 2.74 -1.45 14.60
C ASN A 90 3.33 -0.26 13.82
N LEU A 91 2.50 0.55 13.17
CA LEU A 91 2.94 1.76 12.50
C LEU A 91 3.31 2.78 13.58
N HIS A 92 4.54 3.30 13.56
CA HIS A 92 5.00 4.24 14.58
C HIS A 92 5.78 5.43 14.02
N ASN A 93 6.25 5.34 12.76
CA ASN A 93 7.02 6.40 12.15
C ASN A 93 6.74 6.46 10.64
N VAL A 94 6.40 7.65 10.15
CA VAL A 94 6.24 7.91 8.71
C VAL A 94 6.87 9.26 8.39
N VAL A 95 8.00 9.24 7.70
CA VAL A 95 8.77 10.44 7.36
C VAL A 95 8.97 10.53 5.86
N ARG A 96 8.92 11.77 5.34
CA ARG A 96 9.29 12.06 3.95
C ARG A 96 10.78 12.33 3.87
N GLU A 97 11.41 11.75 2.87
CA GLU A 97 12.83 11.89 2.57
C GLU A 97 12.98 12.31 1.11
N LYS A 98 13.05 13.62 0.87
CA LYS A 98 13.02 14.22 -0.49
C LYS A 98 11.83 13.72 -1.32
N ASP A 99 12.04 12.69 -2.12
CA ASP A 99 11.10 12.17 -3.11
C ASP A 99 10.44 10.86 -2.70
N TRP A 100 10.91 10.20 -1.63
CA TRP A 100 10.36 8.95 -1.10
C TRP A 100 9.91 9.11 0.36
N ILE A 101 9.42 8.03 0.96
CA ILE A 101 9.08 8.01 2.39
C ILE A 101 9.74 6.82 3.09
N ARG A 102 9.90 6.93 4.42
CA ARG A 102 10.23 5.79 5.28
C ARG A 102 9.04 5.47 6.15
N ILE A 103 8.63 4.21 6.12
CA ILE A 103 7.58 3.64 6.96
C ILE A 103 8.29 2.73 7.96
N ASN A 104 8.31 3.10 9.23
CA ASN A 104 9.07 2.41 10.26
C ASN A 104 10.54 2.19 9.85
N ASP A 105 11.18 3.25 9.35
CA ASP A 105 12.56 3.28 8.83
C ASP A 105 12.83 2.46 7.56
N LEU A 106 11.83 1.72 7.07
CA LEU A 106 11.88 0.97 5.83
C LEU A 106 11.55 1.88 4.64
N PHE A 107 12.37 1.81 3.59
CA PHE A 107 12.17 2.56 2.36
C PHE A 107 10.88 2.15 1.65
N PHE A 108 10.07 3.14 1.27
CA PHE A 108 8.90 2.99 0.40
C PHE A 108 8.91 4.09 -0.65
N ASN A 109 8.55 3.74 -1.89
CA ASN A 109 8.46 4.71 -2.98
C ASN A 109 7.37 4.35 -3.99
N ALA A 110 6.62 5.38 -4.42
CA ALA A 110 5.74 5.41 -5.59
C ALA A 110 6.05 6.69 -6.40
N THR A 111 5.06 7.34 -7.03
CA THR A 111 5.25 8.70 -7.57
C THR A 111 5.47 9.74 -6.47
N LEU A 112 6.07 10.89 -6.81
CA LEU A 112 6.31 11.98 -5.86
C LEU A 112 5.02 12.46 -5.17
N THR A 113 3.96 12.67 -5.96
CA THR A 113 2.66 13.12 -5.46
C THR A 113 2.01 12.04 -4.60
N LEU A 114 2.06 10.79 -5.05
CA LEU A 114 1.48 9.68 -4.31
C LEU A 114 2.23 9.39 -3.01
N ASN A 115 3.55 9.58 -2.95
CA ASN A 115 4.33 9.47 -1.73
C ASN A 115 3.88 10.48 -0.66
N VAL A 116 3.57 11.72 -1.07
CA VAL A 116 3.03 12.74 -0.15
C VAL A 116 1.65 12.34 0.35
N ARG A 117 0.79 11.83 -0.52
CA ARG A 117 -0.57 11.35 -0.18
C ARG A 117 -0.51 10.13 0.76
N MET A 118 0.31 9.14 0.43
CA MET A 118 0.58 7.95 1.23
C MET A 118 1.09 8.33 2.62
N MET A 119 2.05 9.27 2.72
CA MET A 119 2.53 9.76 4.02
C MET A 119 1.38 10.32 4.86
N LYS A 120 0.54 11.18 4.27
CA LYS A 120 -0.59 11.80 4.99
C LYS A 120 -1.62 10.75 5.42
N LEU A 121 -1.93 9.79 4.55
CA LEU A 121 -2.82 8.67 4.85
C LEU A 121 -2.29 7.85 6.03
N LEU A 122 -1.05 7.39 5.96
CA LEU A 122 -0.46 6.54 7.01
C LEU A 122 -0.36 7.28 8.35
N LYS A 123 -0.04 8.59 8.35
CA LYS A 123 -0.11 9.41 9.57
C LYS A 123 -1.52 9.47 10.13
N LYS A 124 -2.54 9.65 9.28
CA LYS A 124 -3.93 9.65 9.72
C LYS A 124 -4.37 8.30 10.29
N ILE A 125 -3.96 7.20 9.67
CA ILE A 125 -4.21 5.83 10.16
C ILE A 125 -3.57 5.62 11.53
N HIS A 126 -2.31 6.05 11.70
CA HIS A 126 -1.61 5.99 12.98
C HIS A 126 -2.37 6.74 14.09
N ASP A 127 -2.79 7.99 13.83
CA ASP A 127 -3.52 8.80 14.80
C ASP A 127 -4.85 8.15 15.21
N LEU A 128 -5.56 7.52 14.26
CA LEU A 128 -6.80 6.80 14.54
C LEU A 128 -6.58 5.60 15.45
N ILE A 129 -5.52 4.82 15.21
CA ILE A 129 -5.20 3.64 16.02
C ILE A 129 -4.78 4.03 17.44
N LEU A 130 -4.00 5.10 17.59
CA LEU A 130 -3.66 5.64 18.90
C LEU A 130 -4.90 6.12 19.66
N SER A 131 -5.88 6.73 18.97
CA SER A 131 -7.12 7.19 19.61
C SER A 131 -8.09 6.08 20.01
N ALA A 132 -7.91 4.88 19.45
CA ALA A 132 -8.74 3.70 19.72
C ALA A 132 -8.14 2.74 20.76
N SER A 133 -6.90 3.01 21.20
CA SER A 133 -6.16 2.22 22.20
C SER A 133 -6.29 2.85 23.59
#